data_AF-A0A7I7Q3W8-F1
#
_entry.id   AF-A0A7I7Q3W8-F1
#
_cell.length_a   1.000
_cell.length_b   1.000
_cell.length_c   1.000
_cell.angle_alpha   90.00
_cell.angle_beta   90.00
_cell.angle_gamma   90.00
#
_symmetry.space_group_name_H-M   'P 1'
#
loop_
_entity.id
_entity.type
_entity.pdbx_description
1 polymer ?
#
loop_
_entity_poly.entity_id
_entity_poly.type
_entity_poly.pdbx_seq_one_letter_code
_entity_poly.pdbx_strand_id
1 'polypeptide(L)' 'MKQVHQGRGITMHHFSLVAGHLADALAAAGVPPKTVTDILNAIAPLAPEIASGEAGTAAL' A
#
# COMPACT_ATOMS: atom_id res chain seq x y z
N MET A 1 5.39 0.43 -11.45
CA MET A 1 5.98 0.48 -10.09
C MET A 1 7.05 -0.58 -9.82
N LYS A 2 7.09 -1.66 -10.61
CA LYS A 2 8.00 -2.80 -10.41
C LYS A 2 9.49 -2.48 -10.26
N GLN A 3 10.09 -1.79 -11.23
CA GLN A 3 11.55 -1.59 -11.25
C GLN A 3 12.09 -0.90 -9.99
N VAL A 4 11.38 0.11 -9.47
CA VAL A 4 11.88 0.90 -8.32
C VAL A 4 11.76 0.15 -6.99
N HIS A 5 10.84 -0.82 -6.91
CA HIS A 5 10.52 -1.61 -5.71
C HIS A 5 11.13 -3.01 -5.73
N GLN A 6 11.72 -3.43 -6.85
CA GLN A 6 12.35 -4.73 -7.02
C GLN A 6 13.51 -4.93 -6.01
N GLY A 7 13.58 -6.12 -5.43
CA GLY A 7 14.66 -6.50 -4.51
C GLY A 7 14.55 -5.92 -3.09
N ARG A 8 13.45 -5.23 -2.76
CA ARG A 8 13.26 -4.60 -1.44
C ARG A 8 12.53 -5.47 -0.41
N GLY A 9 12.10 -6.68 -0.76
CA GLY A 9 11.37 -7.56 0.16
C GLY A 9 10.01 -7.01 0.62
N ILE A 10 9.36 -6.18 -0.20
CA ILE A 10 8.06 -5.60 0.14
C ILE A 10 6.99 -6.70 0.02
N THR A 11 6.26 -6.96 1.10
CA THR A 11 5.21 -7.97 1.16
C THR A 11 3.83 -7.32 1.02
N MET A 12 2.79 -8.14 0.84
CA MET A 12 1.40 -7.65 0.88
C MET A 12 1.07 -6.98 2.22
N HIS A 13 1.64 -7.46 3.34
CA HIS A 13 1.48 -6.82 4.64
C HIS A 13 2.04 -5.39 4.64
N HIS A 14 3.25 -5.19 4.11
CA HIS A 14 3.83 -3.85 3.97
C HIS A 14 2.96 -2.93 3.09
N PHE A 15 2.45 -3.46 1.98
CA PHE A 15 1.55 -2.68 1.11
C PHE A 15 0.26 -2.27 1.82
N SER A 16 -0.37 -3.18 2.58
CA SER A 16 -1.56 -2.87 3.38
C SER A 16 -1.31 -1.82 4.45
N LEU A 17 -0.14 -1.85 5.13
CA LEU A 17 0.24 -0.80 6.08
C LEU A 17 0.35 0.57 5.40
N VAL A 18 1.01 0.64 4.24
CA VAL A 18 1.12 1.89 3.47
C VAL A 18 -0.25 2.39 3.00
N ALA A 19 -1.14 1.51 2.55
CA ALA A 19 -2.50 1.90 2.17
C ALA A 19 -3.29 2.47 3.36
N GLY A 20 -3.15 1.88 4.55
CA GLY A 20 -3.72 2.42 5.79
C GLY A 20 -3.17 3.80 6.14
N HIS A 21 -1.84 3.95 6.16
CA HIS A 21 -1.20 5.24 6.44
C HIS A 21 -1.57 6.32 5.41
N LEU A 22 -1.75 5.95 4.15
CA LEU A 22 -2.22 6.88 3.13
C LEU A 22 -3.66 7.33 3.40
N ALA A 23 -4.56 6.41 3.77
CA ALA A 23 -5.93 6.76 4.14
C ALA A 23 -5.95 7.74 5.33
N ASP A 24 -5.16 7.45 6.37
CA ASP A 24 -5.05 8.30 7.56
C ASP A 24 -4.51 9.69 7.21
N ALA A 25 -3.46 9.76 6.38
CA ALA A 25 -2.86 11.04 5.96
C ALA A 25 -3.82 11.89 5.13
N LEU A 26 -4.56 11.27 4.20
CA LEU A 26 -5.56 11.98 3.39
C LEU A 26 -6.72 12.48 4.27
N ALA A 27 -7.20 11.66 5.20
CA ALA A 27 -8.24 12.06 6.14
C ALA A 27 -7.78 13.22 7.04
N ALA A 28 -6.56 13.16 7.57
CA ALA A 28 -5.95 14.22 8.37
C ALA A 28 -5.77 15.53 7.59
N ALA A 29 -5.54 15.44 6.28
CA ALA A 29 -5.49 16.59 5.37
C ALA A 29 -6.89 17.15 5.00
N GLY A 30 -7.98 16.56 5.52
CA GLY A 30 -9.34 17.01 5.26
C GLY A 30 -9.91 16.57 3.90
N VAL A 31 -9.30 15.56 3.27
CA VAL A 31 -9.79 15.03 1.99
C VAL A 31 -11.15 14.34 2.22
N PRO A 32 -12.18 14.62 1.39
CA PRO A 32 -13.50 14.00 1.54
C PRO A 32 -13.43 12.46 1.47
N PRO A 33 -14.22 11.73 2.28
CA PRO A 33 -14.16 10.26 2.34
C PRO A 33 -14.31 9.58 0.98
N LYS A 34 -15.20 10.09 0.12
CA LYS A 34 -15.37 9.58 -1.24
C LYS A 34 -14.08 9.67 -2.05
N THR A 35 -13.39 10.82 -1.97
CA THR A 35 -12.12 11.04 -2.67
C THR A 35 -11.01 10.15 -2.11
N VAL A 36 -10.97 9.92 -0.79
CA VAL A 36 -10.04 8.94 -0.18
C VAL A 36 -10.27 7.54 -0.78
N THR A 37 -11.51 7.08 -0.81
CA THR A 37 -11.87 5.78 -1.42
C THR A 37 -11.49 5.70 -2.89
N ASP A 38 -11.77 6.75 -3.67
CA ASP A 38 -11.43 6.81 -5.09
C ASP A 38 -9.89 6.71 -5.29
N ILE A 39 -9.09 7.37 -4.44
CA ILE A 39 -7.63 7.29 -4.46
C ILE A 39 -7.14 5.88 -4.10
N LEU A 40 -7.66 5.28 -3.03
CA LEU A 40 -7.27 3.93 -2.61
C LEU A 40 -7.62 2.88 -3.67
N ASN A 41 -8.77 3.02 -4.33
CA ASN A 41 -9.18 2.16 -5.44
C ASN A 41 -8.25 2.30 -6.66
N ALA A 42 -7.72 3.50 -6.92
CA ALA A 42 -6.75 3.71 -8.00
C ALA A 42 -5.36 3.09 -7.67
N ILE A 43 -5.00 3.01 -6.39
CA ILE A 43 -3.68 2.51 -5.95
C ILE A 43 -3.69 0.99 -5.75
N ALA A 44 -4.82 0.39 -5.35
CA ALA A 44 -4.92 -1.05 -5.06
C ALA A 44 -4.38 -1.97 -6.18
N PRO A 45 -4.64 -1.71 -7.48
CA PRO A 45 -4.11 -2.53 -8.58
C PRO A 45 -2.58 -2.50 -8.72
N LEU A 46 -1.88 -1.57 -8.06
CA LEU A 46 -0.41 -1.48 -8.08
C LEU A 46 0.26 -2.47 -7.11
N ALA A 47 -0.52 -3.11 -6.22
CA ALA A 47 -0.02 -4.08 -5.25
C ALA A 47 0.88 -5.17 -5.85
N PRO A 48 0.51 -5.91 -6.92
CA PRO A 48 1.36 -6.96 -7.49
C PRO A 48 2.66 -6.44 -8.12
N GLU A 49 2.73 -5.15 -8.47
CA GLU A 49 3.97 -4.54 -8.95
C GLU A 49 4.92 -4.12 -7.82
N ILE A 50 4.40 -3.92 -6.60
CA ILE A 50 5.15 -3.40 -5.45
C ILE A 50 5.50 -4.52 -4.47
N ALA A 51 4.49 -5.32 -4.10
CA ALA A 51 4.60 -6.42 -3.16
C ALA A 51 5.09 -7.71 -3.85
N SER A 52 6.40 -7.75 -4.12
CA SER A 52 7.06 -8.89 -4.77
C SER A 52 7.86 -9.77 -3.81
N GLY A 53 7.89 -9.45 -2.51
CA GLY A 53 8.48 -10.26 -1.47
C GLY A 53 7.53 -11.37 -1.01
N GLU A 54 8.07 -12.58 -0.78
CA GLU A 54 7.33 -13.66 -0.13
C GLU A 54 6.89 -13.22 1.27
N ALA A 55 5.71 -13.70 1.70
CA ALA A 55 5.24 -13.47 3.06
C ALA A 55 6.19 -14.17 4.04
N GLY A 56 7.21 -13.45 4.50
CA GLY A 56 8.11 -13.93 5.54
C GLY A 56 7.28 -14.34 6.74
N THR A 57 7.44 -15.59 7.19
CA THR A 57 6.92 -16.10 8.46
C THR A 57 7.35 -15.14 9.56
N ALA A 58 6.44 -14.28 10.00
CA ALA A 58 6.64 -13.47 11.18
C ALA A 58 6.81 -14.42 12.36
N ALA A 59 8.02 -14.45 12.92
CA ALA A 59 8.34 -15.22 14.11
C ALA A 59 7.47 -14.74 15.29
N LEU A 60 6.96 -15.73 16.04
CA LEU A 60 6.18 -15.62 17.27
C LEU A 60 6.93 -14.84 18.37
#